data_AF-A0A2A9NIU8-F1
#
_entry.id   AF-A0A2A9NIU8-F1
#
_cell.length_a   1.000
_cell.length_b   1.000
_cell.length_c   1.000
_cell.angle_alpha   90.00
_cell.angle_beta   90.00
_cell.angle_gamma   90.00
#
_symmetry.space_group_name_H-M   'P 1'
#
loop_
_entity.id
_entity.type
_entity.pdbx_description
1 polymer ?
#
loop_
_entity_poly.entity_id
_entity_poly.type
_entity_poly.pdbx_seq_one_letter_code
_entity_poly.pdbx_strand_id
1 'polypeptide(L)'
;ICLKFVRRYLQEAHKFWEERNRAPELIAVNAFLAGWLMVVTEYLQGFENWRSPPESLWRELARLLNEFQQHGFVHGDIREANILIGREEGSGELVFKLIDFDWAGKVGMAYYPSRLHPAISRAKDVLPCGLIQSTHDSYMVEQL
;
A
#
# COMPACT_ATOMS: atom_id res chain seq x y z
N ILE A 1 14.70 10.60 4.31
CA ILE A 1 13.25 10.89 4.26
C ILE A 1 12.79 10.93 2.81
N CYS A 2 11.54 10.52 2.54
CA CYS A 2 10.87 10.65 1.25
C CYS A 2 9.71 11.65 1.40
N LEU A 3 9.48 12.46 0.36
CA LEU A 3 8.44 13.49 0.32
C LEU A 3 7.51 13.22 -0.86
N LYS A 4 6.21 13.13 -0.59
CA LYS A 4 5.17 12.93 -1.61
C LYS A 4 4.04 13.94 -1.44
N PHE A 5 3.55 14.47 -2.55
CA PHE A 5 2.36 15.32 -2.58
C PHE A 5 1.19 14.54 -3.14
N VAL A 6 0.11 14.45 -2.37
CA VAL A 6 -1.06 13.61 -2.69
C VAL A 6 -2.36 14.35 -2.45
N ARG A 7 -3.45 13.92 -3.09
CA ARG A 7 -4.79 14.54 -2.92
C ARG A 7 -5.59 13.94 -1.77
N ARG A 8 -5.27 12.73 -1.39
CA ARG A 8 -5.94 11.97 -0.35
C ARG A 8 -4.94 11.01 0.27
N TYR A 9 -5.09 10.77 1.56
CA TYR A 9 -4.22 9.88 2.32
C TYR A 9 -4.92 9.51 3.62
N LEU A 10 -5.16 8.23 3.85
CA LEU A 10 -5.67 7.77 5.13
C LEU A 10 -4.50 7.32 6.01
N GLN A 11 -4.17 8.11 7.03
CA GLN A 11 -3.04 7.86 7.93
C GLN A 11 -3.19 6.53 8.66
N GLU A 12 -4.41 6.19 9.08
CA GLU A 12 -4.72 4.98 9.83
C GLU A 12 -4.44 3.72 8.99
N ALA A 13 -4.73 3.75 7.70
CA ALA A 13 -4.42 2.66 6.80
C ALA A 13 -2.90 2.46 6.66
N HIS A 14 -2.13 3.55 6.56
CA HIS A 14 -0.67 3.47 6.54
C HIS A 14 -0.12 2.92 7.86
N LYS A 15 -0.54 3.52 8.98
CA LYS A 15 -0.04 3.19 10.31
C LYS A 15 -0.22 1.72 10.68
N PHE A 16 -1.31 1.10 10.21
CA PHE A 16 -1.51 -0.33 10.39
C PHE A 16 -0.31 -1.18 9.91
N TRP A 17 0.24 -0.85 8.74
CA TRP A 17 1.38 -1.56 8.15
C TRP A 17 2.70 -1.12 8.78
N GLU A 18 2.83 0.17 9.11
CA GLU A 18 4.00 0.74 9.79
C GLU A 18 4.23 0.09 11.15
N GLU A 19 3.17 -0.04 11.98
CA GLU A 19 3.22 -0.67 13.31
C GLU A 19 3.67 -2.15 13.26
N ARG A 20 3.59 -2.77 12.07
CA ARG A 20 4.06 -4.14 11.80
C ARG A 20 5.42 -4.17 11.11
N ASN A 21 6.09 -3.03 10.98
CA ASN A 21 7.33 -2.85 10.22
C ASN A 21 7.19 -3.25 8.72
N ARG A 22 5.99 -3.16 8.15
CA ARG A 22 5.69 -3.50 6.74
C ARG A 22 5.24 -2.31 5.88
N ALA A 23 5.39 -1.10 6.38
CA ALA A 23 5.38 0.14 5.61
C ALA A 23 6.55 1.02 6.07
N PRO A 24 6.92 2.06 5.31
CA PRO A 24 7.86 3.06 5.79
C PRO A 24 7.33 3.78 7.03
N GLU A 25 8.16 4.20 7.98
CA GLU A 25 7.75 5.11 9.07
C GLU A 25 7.04 6.36 8.53
N LEU A 26 5.88 6.70 9.11
CA LEU A 26 5.10 7.89 8.74
C LEU A 26 5.48 9.07 9.63
N ILE A 27 6.44 9.86 9.16
CA ILE A 27 7.01 10.98 9.92
C ILE A 27 6.00 12.13 10.07
N ALA A 28 5.31 12.52 8.99
CA ALA A 28 4.34 13.61 9.04
C ALA A 28 3.34 13.57 7.89
N VAL A 29 2.12 14.07 8.14
CA VAL A 29 1.12 14.35 7.12
C VAL A 29 0.56 15.75 7.35
N ASN A 30 0.92 16.66 6.45
CA ASN A 30 0.59 18.08 6.58
C ASN A 30 -0.37 18.51 5.47
N ALA A 31 -1.39 19.28 5.83
CA ALA A 31 -2.21 19.98 4.85
C ALA A 31 -1.35 20.98 4.06
N PHE A 32 -1.58 21.03 2.75
CA PHE A 32 -0.88 21.91 1.83
C PHE A 32 -1.88 22.65 0.94
N LEU A 33 -1.40 23.65 0.19
CA LEU A 33 -2.24 24.55 -0.60
C LEU A 33 -3.15 23.81 -1.57
N ALA A 34 -4.34 24.38 -1.80
CA ALA A 34 -5.32 23.90 -2.77
C ALA A 34 -5.79 22.45 -2.56
N GLY A 35 -5.86 21.96 -1.31
CA GLY A 35 -6.35 20.62 -0.99
C GLY A 35 -5.38 19.50 -1.35
N TRP A 36 -4.08 19.80 -1.29
CA TRP A 36 -3.02 18.79 -1.32
C TRP A 36 -2.59 18.43 0.11
N LEU A 37 -2.01 17.26 0.25
CA LEU A 37 -1.33 16.80 1.44
C LEU A 37 0.15 16.59 1.10
N MET A 38 1.03 17.01 2.00
CA MET A 38 2.44 16.65 1.98
C MET A 38 2.64 15.51 2.98
N VAL A 39 3.01 14.35 2.45
CA VAL A 39 3.31 13.15 3.24
C VAL A 39 4.82 12.98 3.29
N VAL A 40 5.35 12.88 4.51
CA VAL A 40 6.76 12.65 4.80
C VAL A 40 6.91 11.27 5.41
N THR A 41 7.73 10.43 4.80
CA THR A 41 8.02 9.08 5.31
C THR A 41 9.52 8.85 5.47
N GLU A 42 9.90 7.76 6.13
CA GLU A 42 11.28 7.28 6.03
C GLU A 42 11.65 7.04 4.55
N TYR A 43 12.94 7.15 4.26
CA TYR A 43 13.47 6.74 2.97
C TYR A 43 14.02 5.32 3.13
N LEU A 44 13.42 4.38 2.39
CA LEU A 44 13.77 2.97 2.46
C LEU A 44 15.07 2.70 1.67
N GLN A 45 16.21 3.09 2.25
CA GLN A 45 17.51 2.88 1.64
C GLN A 45 17.83 1.38 1.53
N GLY A 46 18.24 0.93 0.33
CA GLY A 46 18.57 -0.48 0.08
C GLY A 46 17.36 -1.39 -0.11
N PHE A 47 16.15 -0.84 -0.16
CA PHE A 47 14.94 -1.55 -0.58
C PHE A 47 14.71 -1.35 -2.08
N GLU A 48 14.39 -2.44 -2.78
CA GLU A 48 14.24 -2.44 -4.23
C GLU A 48 12.96 -3.15 -4.68
N ASN A 49 12.50 -2.82 -5.89
CA ASN A 49 11.42 -3.58 -6.53
C ASN A 49 11.93 -4.99 -6.83
N TRP A 50 11.15 -5.99 -6.46
CA TRP A 50 11.53 -7.39 -6.62
C TRP A 50 10.62 -8.11 -7.62
N ARG A 51 11.16 -9.09 -8.36
CA ARG A 51 10.44 -9.78 -9.45
C ARG A 51 9.86 -11.16 -9.07
N SER A 52 10.33 -11.81 -8.01
CA SER A 52 9.86 -13.15 -7.60
C SER A 52 10.13 -13.44 -6.10
N PRO A 53 9.34 -12.88 -5.16
CA PRO A 53 9.68 -12.92 -3.73
C PRO A 53 9.75 -14.35 -3.18
N PRO A 54 10.55 -14.60 -2.13
CA PRO A 54 10.46 -15.85 -1.38
C PRO A 54 9.03 -16.09 -0.89
N GLU A 55 8.60 -17.35 -0.94
CA GLU A 55 7.25 -17.75 -0.54
C GLU A 55 6.89 -17.34 0.90
N SER A 56 7.89 -17.23 1.78
CA SER A 56 7.67 -16.76 3.16
C SER A 56 7.13 -15.33 3.21
N LEU A 57 7.69 -14.40 2.43
CA LEU A 57 7.23 -13.01 2.36
C LEU A 57 5.83 -12.94 1.76
N TRP A 58 5.55 -13.82 0.79
CA TRP A 58 4.25 -13.93 0.17
C TRP A 58 3.16 -14.31 1.18
N ARG A 59 3.39 -15.39 1.93
CA ARG A 59 2.47 -15.84 2.98
C ARG A 59 2.28 -14.78 4.06
N GLU A 60 3.33 -14.05 4.39
CA GLU A 60 3.25 -12.95 5.35
C GLU A 60 2.38 -11.80 4.83
N LEU A 61 2.59 -11.35 3.59
CA LEU A 61 1.78 -10.32 2.95
C LEU A 61 0.30 -10.72 2.93
N ALA A 62 -0.01 -11.95 2.50
CA ALA A 62 -1.39 -12.45 2.46
C ALA A 62 -2.04 -12.49 3.86
N ARG A 63 -1.30 -12.93 4.89
CA ARG A 63 -1.78 -12.92 6.28
C ARG A 63 -2.07 -11.50 6.76
N LEU A 64 -1.14 -10.58 6.56
CA LEU A 64 -1.28 -9.19 6.99
C LEU A 64 -2.36 -8.44 6.22
N LEU A 65 -2.56 -8.76 4.94
CA LEU A 65 -3.66 -8.23 4.16
C LEU A 65 -5.01 -8.68 4.75
N ASN A 66 -5.15 -9.96 5.13
CA ASN A 66 -6.37 -10.44 5.76
C ASN A 66 -6.64 -9.70 7.09
N GLU A 67 -5.61 -9.48 7.92
CA GLU A 67 -5.76 -8.65 9.13
C GLU A 67 -6.17 -7.20 8.79
N PHE A 68 -5.55 -6.59 7.78
CA PHE A 68 -5.84 -5.24 7.33
C PHE A 68 -7.31 -5.09 6.91
N GLN A 69 -7.83 -6.06 6.17
CA GLN A 69 -9.23 -6.14 5.76
C GLN A 69 -10.17 -6.31 6.95
N GLN A 70 -9.81 -7.15 7.94
CA GLN A 70 -10.58 -7.32 9.18
C GLN A 70 -10.68 -6.03 10.01
N HIS A 71 -9.67 -5.15 9.91
CA HIS A 71 -9.72 -3.81 10.52
C HIS A 71 -10.53 -2.80 9.70
N GLY A 72 -11.18 -3.25 8.62
CA GLY A 72 -12.06 -2.44 7.77
C GLY A 72 -11.31 -1.56 6.78
N PHE A 73 -10.06 -1.90 6.45
CA PHE A 73 -9.27 -1.15 5.49
C PHE A 73 -9.16 -1.86 4.13
N VAL A 74 -8.89 -1.06 3.10
CA VAL A 74 -8.57 -1.48 1.73
C VAL A 74 -7.40 -0.63 1.22
N HIS A 75 -6.55 -1.17 0.35
CA HIS A 75 -5.40 -0.47 -0.22
C HIS A 75 -5.71 0.02 -1.64
N GLY A 76 -6.20 -0.88 -2.49
CA GLY A 76 -6.65 -0.64 -3.86
C GLY A 76 -5.57 -0.59 -4.92
N ASP A 77 -4.27 -0.69 -4.57
CA ASP A 77 -3.16 -0.65 -5.54
C ASP A 77 -2.01 -1.56 -5.09
N ILE A 78 -2.33 -2.77 -4.64
CA ILE A 78 -1.29 -3.74 -4.29
C ILE A 78 -0.72 -4.30 -5.60
N ARG A 79 0.58 -4.08 -5.83
CA ARG A 79 1.27 -4.54 -7.05
C ARG A 79 2.76 -4.60 -6.81
N GLU A 80 3.50 -5.30 -7.66
CA GLU A 80 4.96 -5.43 -7.57
C GLU A 80 5.66 -4.07 -7.40
N ALA A 81 5.22 -3.06 -8.16
CA ALA A 81 5.79 -1.71 -8.13
C ALA A 81 5.59 -0.95 -6.81
N ASN A 82 4.64 -1.41 -5.97
CA ASN A 82 4.33 -0.80 -4.68
C ASN A 82 4.81 -1.68 -3.51
N ILE A 83 5.57 -2.74 -3.79
CA ILE A 83 6.17 -3.62 -2.77
C ILE A 83 7.68 -3.59 -2.96
N LEU A 84 8.37 -3.04 -1.96
CA LEU A 84 9.82 -3.03 -1.93
C LEU A 84 10.33 -4.13 -1.02
N ILE A 85 11.43 -4.77 -1.39
CA ILE A 85 12.08 -5.82 -0.59
C ILE A 85 13.48 -5.36 -0.22
N GLY A 86 13.85 -5.58 1.02
CA GLY A 86 15.15 -5.19 1.56
C GLY A 86 15.47 -5.98 2.81
N ARG A 87 16.61 -5.67 3.43
CA ARG A 87 16.97 -6.26 4.73
C ARG A 87 16.60 -5.29 5.83
N GLU A 88 15.97 -5.81 6.87
CA GLU A 88 15.68 -5.04 8.07
C GLU A 88 16.98 -4.70 8.81
N GLU A 89 17.07 -3.46 9.28
CA GLU A 89 18.23 -2.99 10.03
C GLU A 89 18.32 -3.72 11.38
N GLY A 90 19.52 -4.17 11.74
CA GLY A 90 19.76 -4.95 12.97
C GLY A 90 19.60 -6.46 12.76
N SER A 91 18.42 -6.95 12.39
CA SER A 91 18.18 -8.40 12.20
C SER A 91 18.82 -8.96 10.94
N GLY A 92 18.91 -8.14 9.87
CA GLY A 92 19.37 -8.56 8.55
C GLY A 92 18.39 -9.48 7.83
N GLU A 93 17.20 -9.71 8.40
CA GLU A 93 16.15 -10.52 7.81
C GLU A 93 15.64 -9.86 6.53
N LEU A 94 15.35 -10.67 5.51
CA LEU A 94 14.72 -10.18 4.30
C LEU A 94 13.25 -9.88 4.60
N VAL A 95 12.79 -8.67 4.32
CA VAL A 95 11.43 -8.20 4.61
C VAL A 95 10.88 -7.42 3.43
N PHE A 96 9.55 -7.31 3.36
CA PHE A 96 8.89 -6.42 2.42
C PHE A 96 8.39 -5.14 3.11
N LYS A 97 8.24 -4.09 2.31
CA LYS A 97 7.63 -2.81 2.68
C LYS A 97 6.60 -2.44 1.61
N LEU A 98 5.35 -2.29 2.01
CA LEU A 98 4.26 -1.78 1.17
C LEU A 98 4.32 -0.25 1.16
N ILE A 99 4.16 0.34 -0.02
CA ILE A 99 4.13 1.79 -0.24
C ILE A 99 2.90 2.18 -1.08
N ASP A 100 2.73 3.49 -1.30
CA ASP A 100 1.67 4.06 -2.14
C ASP A 100 0.23 3.88 -1.61
N PHE A 101 -0.01 4.37 -0.41
CA PHE A 101 -1.31 4.37 0.27
C PHE A 101 -2.31 5.43 -0.24
N ASP A 102 -2.09 6.02 -1.42
CA ASP A 102 -2.90 7.13 -1.93
C ASP A 102 -4.35 6.74 -2.20
N TRP A 103 -4.61 5.45 -2.45
CA TRP A 103 -5.96 4.94 -2.68
C TRP A 103 -6.51 4.22 -1.45
N ALA A 104 -5.65 3.99 -0.46
CA ALA A 104 -6.02 3.27 0.73
C ALA A 104 -7.06 4.06 1.54
N GLY A 105 -7.96 3.32 2.17
CA GLY A 105 -9.04 3.91 2.93
C GLY A 105 -9.86 2.88 3.69
N LYS A 106 -10.98 3.33 4.26
CA LYS A 106 -11.96 2.43 4.87
C LYS A 106 -12.80 1.77 3.79
N VAL A 107 -13.10 0.48 3.99
CA VAL A 107 -14.02 -0.26 3.12
C VAL A 107 -15.37 0.47 3.04
N GLY A 108 -15.92 0.57 1.83
CA GLY A 108 -17.15 1.33 1.59
C GLY A 108 -17.00 2.85 1.56
N MET A 109 -15.80 3.40 1.80
CA MET A 109 -15.52 4.84 1.73
C MET A 109 -14.37 5.19 0.77
N ALA A 110 -13.51 4.22 0.42
CA ALA A 110 -12.43 4.39 -0.53
C ALA A 110 -12.91 4.18 -1.97
N TYR A 111 -12.45 5.02 -2.90
CA TYR A 111 -12.85 4.99 -4.31
C TYR A 111 -11.65 4.98 -5.24
N TYR A 112 -11.76 4.27 -6.35
CA TYR A 112 -10.82 4.39 -7.45
C TYR A 112 -10.87 5.79 -8.10
N PRO A 113 -9.75 6.26 -8.68
CA PRO A 113 -9.78 7.49 -9.47
C PRO A 113 -10.64 7.31 -10.74
N SER A 114 -10.96 8.44 -11.39
CA SER A 114 -11.73 8.44 -12.65
C SER A 114 -11.01 7.83 -13.84
N ARG A 115 -9.68 7.62 -13.72
CA ARG A 115 -8.86 6.99 -14.74
C ARG A 115 -8.06 5.86 -14.11
N LEU A 116 -8.29 4.66 -14.60
CA LEU A 116 -7.53 3.47 -14.26
C LEU A 116 -6.63 3.10 -15.44
N HIS A 117 -5.37 2.78 -15.15
CA HIS A 117 -4.45 2.40 -16.21
C HIS A 117 -4.84 1.02 -16.78
N PRO A 118 -5.08 0.90 -18.10
CA PRO A 118 -5.65 -0.32 -18.70
C PRO A 118 -4.67 -1.50 -18.71
N ALA A 119 -3.36 -1.25 -18.65
CA ALA A 119 -2.36 -2.32 -18.60
C ALA A 119 -2.21 -3.00 -17.23
N ILE A 120 -2.85 -2.47 -16.18
CA ILE A 120 -2.78 -3.07 -14.83
C ILE A 120 -3.98 -4.01 -14.70
N SER A 121 -3.70 -5.31 -14.52
CA SER A 121 -4.73 -6.32 -14.24
C SER A 121 -5.47 -6.00 -12.94
N ARG A 122 -6.79 -6.12 -12.96
CA ARG A 122 -7.68 -5.82 -11.81
C ARG A 122 -8.83 -6.81 -11.78
N ALA A 123 -9.47 -6.93 -10.61
CA ALA A 123 -10.68 -7.72 -10.48
C ALA A 123 -11.75 -7.21 -11.46
N LYS A 124 -12.57 -8.13 -11.98
CA LYS A 124 -13.49 -7.86 -13.11
C LYS A 124 -14.55 -6.80 -12.80
N ASP A 125 -14.87 -6.64 -11.53
CA ASP A 125 -15.87 -5.71 -11.00
C ASP A 125 -15.29 -4.34 -10.61
N VAL A 126 -13.99 -4.11 -10.82
CA VAL A 126 -13.37 -2.79 -10.61
C VAL A 126 -13.87 -1.80 -11.67
N LEU A 127 -14.36 -0.65 -11.21
CA LEU A 127 -14.84 0.44 -12.05
C LEU A 127 -14.10 1.75 -11.75
N PRO A 128 -13.86 2.62 -12.75
CA PRO A 128 -13.45 4.00 -12.50
C PRO A 128 -14.47 4.71 -11.61
N CYS A 129 -13.98 5.49 -10.64
CA CYS A 129 -14.82 6.09 -9.58
C CYS A 129 -15.64 5.06 -8.75
N GLY A 130 -15.38 3.76 -8.88
CA GLY A 130 -16.04 2.71 -8.10
C GLY A 130 -15.44 2.58 -6.70
N LEU A 131 -16.18 1.95 -5.80
CA LEU A 131 -15.69 1.60 -4.47
C LEU A 131 -14.54 0.60 -4.58
N ILE A 132 -13.52 0.79 -3.74
CA ILE A 132 -12.46 -0.19 -3.54
C ILE A 132 -12.98 -1.22 -2.53
N GLN A 133 -12.98 -2.48 -2.92
CA GLN A 133 -13.44 -3.60 -2.10
C GLN A 133 -12.25 -4.45 -1.67
N SER A 134 -12.39 -5.14 -0.53
CA SER A 134 -11.35 -6.04 -0.02
C SER A 134 -11.01 -7.16 -1.03
N THR A 135 -11.99 -7.63 -1.79
CA THR A 135 -11.81 -8.60 -2.88
C THR A 135 -10.88 -8.09 -3.98
N HIS A 136 -10.80 -6.77 -4.20
CA HIS A 136 -9.87 -6.18 -5.17
C HIS A 136 -8.42 -6.32 -4.71
N ASP A 137 -8.15 -6.10 -3.42
CA ASP A 137 -6.83 -6.31 -2.84
C ASP A 137 -6.43 -7.79 -2.85
N SER A 138 -7.36 -8.68 -2.50
CA SER A 138 -7.13 -10.12 -2.55
C SER A 138 -6.80 -10.60 -3.96
N TYR A 139 -7.56 -10.13 -4.96
CA TYR A 139 -7.26 -10.42 -6.36
C TYR A 139 -5.88 -9.92 -6.76
N MET A 140 -5.54 -8.68 -6.40
CA MET A 140 -4.23 -8.09 -6.70
C MET A 140 -3.08 -8.91 -6.11
N VAL A 141 -3.25 -9.37 -4.88
CA VAL A 141 -2.31 -10.28 -4.23
C VAL A 141 -2.22 -11.59 -5.03
N GLU A 142 -3.33 -12.24 -5.37
CA GLU A 142 -3.29 -13.47 -6.19
C GLU A 142 -2.61 -13.32 -7.58
N GLN A 143 -2.38 -12.10 -8.07
CA GLN A 143 -1.70 -11.84 -9.35
C GLN A 143 -0.19 -11.51 -9.21
N LEU A 144 0.35 -11.44 -8.00
CA LEU A 144 1.80 -11.26 -7.73
C LEU A 144 2.55 -12.59 -7.84
#